data_AF-A0A2U1YR10-F1
#
_entry.id   AF-A0A2U1YR10-F1
#
_cell.length_a   1.000
_cell.length_b   1.000
_cell.length_c   1.000
_cell.angle_alpha   90.00
_cell.angle_beta   90.00
_cell.angle_gamma   90.00
#
_symmetry.space_group_name_H-M   'P 1'
#
loop_
_entity.id
_entity.type
_entity.pdbx_description
1 polymer ?
#
loop_
_entity_poly.entity_id
_entity_poly.type
_entity_poly.pdbx_seq_one_letter_code
_entity_poly.pdbx_strand_id
1 'polypeptide(L)'
;MSQTMVQNAICFVRNGAVYANSRDVAAFFEKRHDHVLRDVRAIKHEMRINSLENKDGPKIGDISEAWFIASTYTDGSGRRQDQFDMTRDGFTLLAMGFTGAKALAFKIRYIQRFNEMEAALRAGTHQQHNPTSQDDEHP
;
A
#
# COMPACT_ATOMS: atom_id res chain seq x y z
N MET A 1 -5.51 -35.38 12.51
CA MET A 1 -4.46 -34.36 12.79
C MET A 1 -4.79 -33.15 11.95
N SER A 2 -5.44 -32.14 12.53
CA SER A 2 -5.84 -30.94 11.80
C SER A 2 -4.64 -30.01 11.71
N GLN A 3 -4.12 -29.83 10.50
CA GLN A 3 -3.03 -28.90 10.22
C GLN A 3 -3.55 -27.46 10.44
N THR A 4 -3.09 -26.81 11.51
CA THR A 4 -3.32 -25.38 11.74
C THR A 4 -2.63 -24.61 10.62
N MET A 5 -3.41 -24.08 9.67
CA MET A 5 -2.89 -23.12 8.70
C MET A 5 -2.55 -21.83 9.45
N VAL A 6 -1.25 -21.51 9.51
CA VAL A 6 -0.76 -20.20 9.94
C VAL A 6 -1.15 -19.18 8.86
N GLN A 7 -2.35 -18.61 8.97
CA GLN A 7 -2.81 -17.54 8.07
C GLN A 7 -2.27 -16.19 8.56
N ASN A 8 -0.95 -15.98 8.44
CA ASN A 8 -0.28 -14.73 8.89
C ASN A 8 0.25 -13.86 7.73
N ALA A 9 -0.16 -14.12 6.50
CA ALA A 9 0.21 -13.26 5.38
C ALA A 9 -0.99 -12.39 4.99
N ILE A 10 -0.91 -11.09 5.24
CA ILE A 10 -1.85 -10.08 4.68
C ILE A 10 -1.70 -10.03 3.15
N CYS A 11 -0.54 -10.42 2.65
CA CYS A 11 -0.15 -10.26 1.26
C CYS A 11 0.12 -11.60 0.56
N PHE A 12 -0.10 -11.63 -0.75
CA PHE A 12 0.19 -12.75 -1.64
C PHE A 12 0.88 -12.25 -2.92
N VAL A 13 1.57 -13.16 -3.63
CA VAL A 13 2.25 -12.85 -4.90
C VAL A 13 1.40 -13.35 -6.06
N ARG A 14 1.23 -12.51 -7.09
CA ARG A 14 0.59 -12.86 -8.36
C ARG A 14 1.35 -12.18 -9.50
N ASN A 15 1.81 -12.96 -10.48
CA ASN A 15 2.59 -12.47 -11.64
C ASN A 15 3.79 -11.59 -11.25
N GLY A 16 4.51 -11.94 -10.18
CA GLY A 16 5.66 -11.18 -9.69
C GLY A 16 5.32 -9.91 -8.90
N ALA A 17 4.05 -9.54 -8.78
CA ALA A 17 3.60 -8.40 -7.99
C ALA A 17 2.96 -8.87 -6.67
N VAL A 18 3.11 -8.04 -5.62
CA VAL A 18 2.55 -8.29 -4.29
C VAL A 18 1.21 -7.59 -4.13
N TYR A 19 0.21 -8.34 -3.67
CA TYR A 19 -1.15 -7.87 -3.44
C TYR A 19 -1.60 -8.20 -2.02
N ALA A 20 -2.57 -7.45 -1.49
CA ALA A 20 -3.30 -7.78 -0.28
C ALA A 20 -4.78 -7.91 -0.59
N ASN A 21 -5.46 -8.96 -0.11
CA ASN A 21 -6.91 -9.08 -0.31
C ASN A 21 -7.68 -8.41 0.84
N SER A 22 -8.87 -7.88 0.54
CA SER A 22 -9.66 -7.11 1.51
C SER A 22 -10.12 -7.92 2.73
N ARG A 23 -10.21 -9.25 2.61
CA ARG A 23 -10.58 -10.14 3.72
C ARG A 23 -9.46 -10.25 4.74
N ASP A 24 -8.24 -10.50 4.29
CA ASP A 24 -7.07 -10.67 5.15
C ASP A 24 -6.68 -9.32 5.79
N VAL A 25 -6.87 -8.21 5.05
CA VAL A 25 -6.79 -6.85 5.61
C VAL A 25 -7.82 -6.63 6.70
N ALA A 26 -9.08 -7.03 6.48
CA ALA A 26 -10.13 -6.92 7.50
C ALA A 26 -9.77 -7.72 8.76
N ALA A 27 -9.32 -8.97 8.59
CA ALA A 27 -8.89 -9.82 9.70
C ALA A 27 -7.71 -9.21 10.47
N PHE A 28 -6.69 -8.71 9.77
CA PHE A 28 -5.51 -8.12 10.40
C PHE A 28 -5.86 -6.91 11.27
N PHE A 29 -6.67 -5.98 10.74
CA PHE A 29 -7.10 -4.77 11.44
C PHE A 29 -8.30 -4.99 12.36
N GLU A 30 -8.77 -6.23 12.53
CA GLU A 30 -9.93 -6.58 13.37
C GLU A 30 -11.19 -5.81 12.97
N LYS A 31 -11.39 -5.62 11.67
CA LYS A 31 -12.56 -4.96 11.07
C LYS A 31 -13.47 -6.00 10.43
N ARG A 32 -14.76 -5.67 10.34
CA ARG A 32 -15.69 -6.47 9.53
C ARG A 32 -15.35 -6.29 8.05
N HIS A 33 -15.41 -7.38 7.28
CA HIS A 33 -15.06 -7.37 5.85
C HIS A 33 -15.96 -6.44 5.04
N ASP A 34 -17.27 -6.42 5.33
CA ASP A 34 -18.23 -5.53 4.67
C ASP A 34 -17.91 -4.03 4.84
N HIS A 35 -17.42 -3.62 6.01
CA HIS A 35 -16.94 -2.26 6.24
C HIS A 35 -15.70 -1.96 5.39
N VAL A 36 -14.76 -2.90 5.30
CA VAL A 36 -13.58 -2.73 4.43
C VAL A 36 -13.98 -2.60 2.96
N LEU A 37 -14.93 -3.41 2.48
CA LEU A 37 -15.45 -3.28 1.12
C LEU A 37 -16.12 -1.93 0.88
N ARG A 38 -16.87 -1.41 1.87
CA ARG A 38 -17.47 -0.08 1.81
C ARG A 38 -16.39 1.01 1.72
N ASP A 39 -15.37 0.92 2.56
CA ASP A 39 -14.29 1.92 2.61
C ASP A 39 -13.47 1.93 1.30
N VAL A 40 -13.20 0.75 0.72
CA VAL A 40 -12.59 0.64 -0.62
C VAL A 40 -13.46 1.33 -1.68
N ARG A 41 -14.77 1.07 -1.70
CA ARG A 41 -15.69 1.73 -2.66
C ARG A 41 -15.73 3.24 -2.48
N ALA A 42 -15.70 3.73 -1.24
CA ALA A 42 -15.64 5.15 -0.93
C ALA A 42 -14.34 5.79 -1.48
N ILE A 43 -13.19 5.16 -1.22
CA ILE A 43 -11.90 5.62 -1.75
C ILE A 43 -11.91 5.66 -3.29
N LYS A 44 -12.37 4.60 -3.96
CA LYS A 44 -12.49 4.58 -5.44
C LYS A 44 -13.39 5.72 -5.94
N HIS A 45 -14.48 6.01 -5.22
CA HIS A 45 -15.38 7.11 -5.57
C HIS A 45 -14.71 8.49 -5.41
N GLU A 46 -14.04 8.74 -4.29
CA GLU A 46 -13.30 9.99 -4.04
C GLU A 46 -12.19 10.21 -5.07
N MET A 47 -11.43 9.15 -5.38
CA MET A 47 -10.40 9.15 -6.43
C MET A 47 -10.97 9.56 -7.80
N ARG A 48 -12.14 9.05 -8.16
CA ARG A 48 -12.84 9.40 -9.40
C ARG A 48 -13.27 10.87 -9.40
N ILE A 49 -13.87 11.37 -8.32
CA ILE A 49 -14.29 12.77 -8.21
C ILE A 49 -13.07 13.71 -8.32
N ASN A 50 -12.01 13.43 -7.57
CA ASN A 50 -10.78 14.23 -7.61
C ASN A 50 -10.17 14.29 -9.01
N SER A 51 -10.23 13.20 -9.79
CA SER A 51 -9.78 13.17 -11.18
C SER A 51 -10.57 14.08 -12.11
N LEU A 52 -11.87 14.27 -11.84
CA LEU A 52 -12.74 15.10 -12.67
C LEU A 52 -12.56 16.59 -12.35
N GLU A 53 -12.30 16.91 -11.08
CA GLU A 53 -12.15 18.28 -10.59
C GLU A 53 -10.73 18.83 -10.86
N ASN A 54 -9.70 18.00 -10.71
CA ASN A 54 -8.31 18.41 -10.90
C ASN A 54 -7.80 18.00 -12.29
N LYS A 55 -8.12 18.81 -13.31
CA LYS A 55 -7.70 18.56 -14.71
C LYS A 55 -6.17 18.55 -14.91
N ASP A 56 -5.44 19.27 -14.05
CA ASP A 56 -3.97 19.34 -14.06
C ASP A 56 -3.31 18.33 -13.10
N GLY A 57 -4.10 17.56 -12.35
CA GLY A 57 -3.61 16.50 -11.47
C GLY A 57 -3.31 15.19 -12.19
N PRO A 58 -2.77 14.18 -11.49
CA PRO A 58 -2.64 12.84 -12.05
C PRO A 58 -4.01 12.35 -12.54
N LYS A 59 -4.06 11.60 -13.64
CA LYS A 59 -5.32 10.95 -14.06
C LYS A 59 -5.62 9.79 -13.10
N ILE A 60 -6.24 10.11 -11.95
CA ILE A 60 -6.42 9.16 -10.83
C ILE A 60 -7.46 8.05 -11.15
N GLY A 61 -8.37 8.26 -12.11
CA GLY A 61 -9.40 7.30 -12.51
C GLY A 61 -8.85 5.92 -12.90
N ASP A 62 -7.82 5.88 -13.74
CA ASP A 62 -7.18 4.62 -14.18
C ASP A 62 -6.36 3.97 -13.05
N ILE A 63 -5.86 4.80 -12.13
CA ILE A 63 -5.05 4.36 -10.98
C ILE A 63 -5.92 3.62 -9.96
N SER A 64 -7.17 4.06 -9.75
CA SER A 64 -8.13 3.39 -8.87
C SER A 64 -8.38 1.93 -9.26
N GLU A 65 -8.57 1.64 -10.54
CA GLU A 65 -8.78 0.27 -11.02
C GLU A 65 -7.49 -0.56 -10.96
N ALA A 66 -6.33 0.06 -11.16
CA ALA A 66 -5.04 -0.60 -11.01
C ALA A 66 -4.72 -0.95 -9.55
N TRP A 67 -5.16 -0.10 -8.60
CA TRP A 67 -4.88 -0.26 -7.17
C TRP A 67 -5.91 -1.11 -6.44
N PHE A 68 -7.17 -1.12 -6.90
CA PHE A 68 -8.29 -1.83 -6.29
C PHE A 68 -8.99 -2.72 -7.32
N ILE A 69 -8.48 -3.94 -7.46
CA ILE A 69 -8.93 -4.92 -8.43
C ILE A 69 -10.08 -5.72 -7.83
N ALA A 70 -11.27 -5.62 -8.42
CA ALA A 70 -12.41 -6.42 -7.98
C ALA A 70 -12.14 -7.91 -8.22
N SER A 71 -12.39 -8.73 -7.19
CA SER A 71 -12.27 -10.18 -7.27
C SER A 71 -13.35 -10.84 -6.42
N THR A 72 -13.45 -12.17 -6.47
CA THR A 72 -14.42 -12.92 -5.65
C THR A 72 -13.73 -14.09 -4.98
N TYR A 73 -14.32 -14.55 -3.88
CA TYR A 73 -13.91 -15.79 -3.23
C TYR A 73 -15.14 -16.65 -2.91
N THR A 74 -14.92 -17.94 -2.71
CA THR A 74 -15.96 -18.85 -2.21
C THR A 74 -15.78 -19.00 -0.71
N ASP A 75 -16.82 -18.71 0.06
CA ASP A 75 -16.80 -18.88 1.51
C ASP A 75 -16.93 -20.36 1.92
N GLY A 76 -16.74 -20.67 3.20
CA GLY A 76 -16.87 -22.03 3.72
C GLY A 76 -18.26 -22.66 3.58
N SER A 77 -19.28 -21.86 3.23
CA SER A 77 -20.64 -22.34 2.94
C SER A 77 -20.88 -22.58 1.43
N GLY A 78 -19.86 -22.40 0.61
CA GLY A 78 -19.95 -22.55 -0.85
C GLY A 78 -20.56 -21.34 -1.57
N ARG A 79 -20.78 -20.21 -0.89
CA ARG A 79 -21.33 -19.00 -1.50
C ARG A 79 -20.21 -18.13 -2.05
N ARG A 80 -20.44 -17.55 -3.22
CA ARG A 80 -19.53 -16.57 -3.81
C ARG A 80 -19.72 -15.21 -3.15
N GLN A 81 -18.63 -14.63 -2.69
CA GLN A 81 -18.58 -13.35 -1.98
C GLN A 81 -17.62 -12.40 -2.71
N ASP A 82 -17.96 -11.12 -2.71
CA ASP A 82 -17.13 -10.08 -3.32
C ASP A 82 -15.92 -9.75 -2.44
N GLN A 83 -14.80 -9.44 -3.08
CA GLN A 83 -13.61 -8.93 -2.43
C GLN A 83 -12.81 -8.00 -3.37
N PHE A 84 -11.74 -7.42 -2.85
CA PHE A 84 -10.79 -6.65 -3.64
C PHE A 84 -9.38 -7.16 -3.39
N ASP A 85 -8.62 -7.34 -4.46
CA ASP A 85 -7.18 -7.47 -4.41
C ASP A 85 -6.57 -6.08 -4.59
N MET A 86 -5.66 -5.72 -3.69
CA MET A 86 -5.10 -4.38 -3.63
C MET A 86 -3.59 -4.43 -3.83
N THR A 87 -3.06 -3.50 -4.62
CA THR A 87 -1.61 -3.28 -4.67
C THR A 87 -1.12 -2.75 -3.32
N ARG A 88 0.20 -2.70 -3.12
CA ARG A 88 0.79 -2.04 -1.95
C ARG A 88 0.24 -0.64 -1.73
N ASP A 89 0.10 0.14 -2.81
CA ASP A 89 -0.29 1.54 -2.73
C ASP A 89 -1.80 1.68 -2.40
N GLY A 90 -2.66 0.86 -3.03
CA GLY A 90 -4.09 0.79 -2.69
C GLY A 90 -4.33 0.34 -1.24
N PHE A 91 -3.60 -0.68 -0.78
CA PHE A 91 -3.63 -1.13 0.61
C PHE A 91 -3.18 -0.04 1.59
N THR A 92 -2.10 0.68 1.24
CA THR A 92 -1.55 1.74 2.10
C THR A 92 -2.55 2.88 2.23
N LEU A 93 -3.15 3.31 1.13
CA LEU A 93 -4.19 4.35 1.12
C LEU A 93 -5.38 3.95 2.01
N LEU A 94 -5.88 2.72 1.87
CA LEU A 94 -6.93 2.18 2.72
C LEU A 94 -6.53 2.19 4.20
N ALA A 95 -5.33 1.69 4.54
CA ALA A 95 -4.86 1.60 5.92
C ALA A 95 -4.67 2.97 6.58
N MET A 96 -4.36 4.03 5.80
CA MET A 96 -4.27 5.40 6.32
C MET A 96 -5.62 5.94 6.82
N GLY A 97 -6.72 5.51 6.20
CA GLY A 97 -8.09 5.84 6.67
C GLY A 97 -8.52 5.09 7.93
N PHE A 98 -7.76 4.07 8.36
CA PHE A 98 -8.13 3.27 9.53
C PHE A 98 -7.73 3.91 10.86
N THR A 99 -8.58 3.66 11.85
CA THR A 99 -8.40 3.97 13.27
C THR A 99 -8.22 2.70 14.10
N GLY A 100 -7.65 2.85 15.31
CA GLY A 100 -7.37 1.76 16.25
C GLY A 100 -5.87 1.51 16.48
N ALA A 101 -5.53 0.73 17.52
CA ALA A 101 -4.14 0.51 17.93
C ALA A 101 -3.26 -0.13 16.84
N LYS A 102 -3.77 -1.14 16.14
CA LYS A 102 -3.06 -1.79 15.02
C LYS A 102 -2.85 -0.85 13.84
N ALA A 103 -3.85 -0.05 13.50
CA ALA A 103 -3.75 0.97 12.45
C ALA A 103 -2.72 2.04 12.84
N LEU A 104 -2.71 2.48 14.09
CA LEU A 104 -1.70 3.43 14.58
C LEU A 104 -0.28 2.85 14.51
N ALA A 105 -0.08 1.62 14.99
CA ALA A 105 1.21 0.95 14.91
C ALA A 105 1.70 0.79 13.46
N PHE A 106 0.79 0.45 12.54
CA PHE A 106 1.09 0.41 11.10
C PHE A 106 1.55 1.78 10.58
N LYS A 107 0.81 2.84 10.90
CA LYS A 107 1.13 4.22 10.48
C LYS A 107 2.50 4.67 11.00
N ILE A 108 2.81 4.38 12.28
CA ILE A 108 4.11 4.69 12.88
C ILE A 108 5.24 3.97 12.12
N ARG A 109 5.08 2.66 11.86
CA ARG A 109 6.09 1.89 11.11
C ARG A 109 6.27 2.39 9.68
N TYR A 110 5.19 2.81 9.02
CA TYR A 110 5.27 3.44 7.71
C TYR A 110 6.09 4.74 7.74
N ILE A 111 5.84 5.59 8.74
CA ILE A 111 6.60 6.84 8.96
C ILE A 111 8.09 6.54 9.23
N GLN A 112 8.41 5.56 10.07
CA GLN A 112 9.79 5.18 10.35
C GLN A 112 10.53 4.76 9.07
N ARG A 113 9.89 3.91 8.25
CA ARG A 113 10.48 3.50 6.98
C ARG A 113 10.70 4.66 6.02
N PHE A 114 9.78 5.64 6.01
CA PHE A 114 9.95 6.87 5.24
C PHE A 114 11.18 7.66 5.70
N ASN A 115 11.35 7.86 7.01
CA ASN A 115 12.49 8.57 7.57
C ASN A 115 13.83 7.87 7.29
N GLU A 116 13.86 6.53 7.30
CA GLU A 116 15.05 5.77 6.90
C GLU A 116 15.40 5.98 5.43
N MET A 117 14.40 6.00 4.54
CA MET A 117 14.62 6.30 3.11
C MET A 117 15.14 7.72 2.92
N GLU A 118 14.58 8.70 3.64
CA GLU A 118 15.07 10.08 3.62
C GLU A 118 16.52 10.18 4.10
N ALA A 119 16.86 9.53 5.21
CA ALA A 119 18.22 9.52 5.76
C ALA A 119 19.22 8.89 4.78
N ALA A 120 18.85 7.79 4.11
CA ALA A 120 19.69 7.15 3.09
C ALA A 120 19.96 8.08 1.90
N LEU A 121 18.94 8.82 1.43
CA LEU A 121 19.10 9.81 0.35
C LEU A 121 20.01 10.97 0.78
N ARG A 122 19.85 11.50 2.00
CA ARG A 122 20.70 12.57 2.55
C ARG A 122 22.15 12.13 2.76
N ALA A 123 22.38 10.89 3.17
CA ALA A 123 23.71 10.31 3.27
C ALA A 123 24.38 10.17 1.88
N GLY A 124 23.61 9.79 0.86
CA GLY A 124 24.08 9.71 -0.53
C GLY A 124 24.41 11.06 -1.16
N THR A 125 23.75 12.15 -0.76
CA THR A 125 24.07 13.51 -1.24
C THR A 125 25.41 14.06 -0.75
N HIS A 126 26.00 13.52 0.31
CA HIS A 126 27.34 13.90 0.78
C HIS A 126 28.51 13.26 0.02
N GLN A 127 28.24 12.35 -0.93
CA GLN A 127 29.28 11.71 -1.75
C GLN A 127 29.49 12.36 -3.14
N GLN A 128 28.78 13.46 -3.44
CA GLN A 128 28.98 14.25 -4.67
C GLN A 128 29.59 15.62 -4.36
N HIS A 129 30.73 15.64 -3.67
CA HIS A 129 31.69 16.73 -3.78
C HIS A 129 33.09 16.11 -3.73
N ASN A 130 33.65 15.82 -4.89
CA ASN A 130 35.08 15.55 -5.02
C ASN A 130 35.77 16.89 -5.28
N PRO A 131 36.50 17.48 -4.32
CA PRO A 131 37.41 18.57 -4.63
C PRO A 131 38.62 17.92 -5.30
N THR A 132 38.69 17.95 -6.62
CA THR A 132 39.97 17.71 -7.30
C THR A 132 40.86 18.92 -7.03
N SER A 133 41.53 18.91 -5.89
CA SER A 133 42.76 19.66 -5.67
C SER A 133 43.90 18.73 -6.07
N GLN A 134 44.51 19.03 -7.22
CA GLN A 134 45.92 18.73 -7.45
C GLN A 134 46.56 20.03 -7.89
N ASP A 135 47.02 20.78 -6.89
CA ASP A 135 48.32 21.43 -7.02
C ASP A 135 49.35 20.30 -7.15
N ASP A 136 50.20 20.35 -8.18
CA ASP A 136 51.63 19.96 -8.12
C ASP A 136 52.28 20.10 -9.52
N GLU A 137 53.02 21.20 -9.65
CA GLU A 137 54.31 21.41 -10.32
C GLU A 137 54.56 21.00 -11.81
N HIS A 138 54.66 22.05 -12.65
CA HIS A 138 55.81 22.51 -13.48
C HIS A 138 56.72 21.52 -14.24
N PRO A 139 57.27 21.93 -15.41
CA PRO A 139 58.32 22.97 -15.51
C PRO A 139 58.02 24.13 -16.46
#